data_AF-A0AAU5K9P1-F1
#
_entry.id   AF-A0AAU5K9P1-F1
#
_cell.length_a   1.000
_cell.length_b   1.000
_cell.length_c   1.000
_cell.angle_alpha   90.00
_cell.angle_beta   90.00
_cell.angle_gamma   90.00
#
_symmetry.space_group_name_H-M   'P 1'
#
loop_
_entity.id
_entity.type
_entity.pdbx_description
1 polymer ?
#
loop_
_entity_poly.entity_id
_entity_poly.type
_entity_poly.pdbx_seq_one_letter_code
_entity_poly.pdbx_strand_id
1 'polypeptide(L)'
;MAQLISAAQPTWVELLTGLDTTEFEELLHALRPHTEADAPRVGRRWTLCLADRVLLVSVYRRTNLTMREVAVVFGISKSAADRIVGQLGPLLDLPPVRHRRSRLTLRLDRMTDEA
;
A
#
# COMPACT_ATOMS: atom_id res chain seq x y z
N MET A 1 -17.86 6.23 2.39
CA MET A 1 -16.56 5.95 3.01
C MET A 1 -15.53 6.77 2.26
N ALA A 2 -14.82 7.67 2.95
CA ALA A 2 -13.75 8.45 2.34
C ALA A 2 -12.47 7.62 2.32
N GLN A 3 -11.73 7.66 1.21
CA GLN A 3 -10.43 7.05 1.08
C GLN A 3 -9.38 7.99 1.71
N LEU A 4 -8.63 7.50 2.70
CA LEU A 4 -7.62 8.30 3.42
C LEU A 4 -6.27 8.29 2.71
N ILE A 5 -5.92 7.17 2.06
CA ILE A 5 -4.69 7.01 1.29
C ILE A 5 -5.05 6.78 -0.18
N SER A 6 -4.52 7.63 -1.05
CA SER A 6 -4.71 7.53 -2.50
C SER A 6 -3.41 7.85 -3.23
N ALA A 7 -3.19 7.15 -4.34
CA ALA A 7 -2.09 7.38 -5.27
C ALA A 7 -2.21 8.73 -6.01
N ALA A 8 -3.36 9.41 -5.93
CA ALA A 8 -3.51 10.78 -6.41
C ALA A 8 -2.64 11.79 -5.62
N GLN A 9 -2.15 11.42 -4.44
CA GLN A 9 -1.19 12.21 -3.67
C GLN A 9 0.20 11.58 -3.80
N PRO A 10 1.15 12.21 -4.53
CA PRO A 10 2.48 11.65 -4.78
C PRO A 10 3.25 11.29 -3.49
N THR A 11 3.04 12.04 -2.41
CA THR A 11 3.66 11.78 -1.11
C THR A 11 3.33 10.38 -0.57
N TRP A 12 2.09 9.89 -0.76
CA TRP A 12 1.75 8.53 -0.33
C TRP A 12 2.41 7.47 -1.19
N VAL A 13 2.51 7.72 -2.50
CA VAL A 13 3.20 6.82 -3.43
C VAL A 13 4.65 6.67 -2.99
N GLU A 14 5.39 7.77 -2.89
CA GLU A 14 6.80 7.76 -2.51
C GLU A 14 7.06 7.11 -1.15
N LEU A 15 6.26 7.45 -0.12
CA LEU A 15 6.46 6.92 1.24
C LEU A 15 6.20 5.41 1.34
N LEU A 16 5.22 4.90 0.58
CA LEU A 16 4.72 3.54 0.77
C LEU A 16 5.28 2.56 -0.25
N THR A 17 5.67 3.02 -1.44
CA THR A 17 6.31 2.18 -2.47
C THR A 17 7.84 2.37 -2.49
N GLY A 18 8.33 3.55 -2.13
CA GLY A 18 9.73 3.95 -2.29
C GLY A 18 10.09 4.32 -3.73
N LEU A 19 9.09 4.47 -4.61
CA LEU A 19 9.25 4.85 -6.02
C LEU A 19 8.92 6.32 -6.21
N ASP A 20 9.64 6.99 -7.11
CA ASP A 20 9.20 8.30 -7.58
C ASP A 20 7.96 8.20 -8.50
N THR A 21 7.40 9.35 -8.89
CA THR A 21 6.18 9.37 -9.71
C THR A 21 6.39 8.74 -11.10
N THR A 22 7.58 8.83 -11.68
CA THR A 22 7.89 8.28 -13.01
C THR A 22 8.05 6.77 -12.94
N GLU A 23 8.85 6.27 -12.01
CA GLU A 23 9.04 4.84 -11.74
C GLU A 23 7.71 4.16 -11.41
N PHE A 24 6.83 4.86 -10.68
CA PHE A 24 5.50 4.37 -10.37
C PHE A 24 4.61 4.25 -11.62
N GLU A 25 4.60 5.24 -12.51
CA GLU A 25 3.84 5.16 -13.77
C GLU A 25 4.34 4.05 -14.70
N GLU A 26 5.66 3.84 -14.77
CA GLU A 26 6.25 2.71 -15.51
C GLU A 26 5.78 1.36 -14.96
N LEU A 27 5.75 1.21 -13.63
CA LEU A 27 5.21 0.04 -12.97
C LEU A 27 3.72 -0.16 -13.32
N LEU A 28 2.91 0.91 -13.27
CA LEU A 28 1.50 0.83 -13.65
C LEU A 28 1.35 0.38 -15.11
N HIS A 29 2.18 0.90 -16.02
CA HIS A 29 2.17 0.50 -17.42
C HIS A 29 2.51 -0.98 -17.60
N ALA A 30 3.51 -1.50 -16.88
CA ALA A 30 3.89 -2.91 -16.90
C ALA A 30 2.81 -3.84 -16.32
N LEU A 31 2.02 -3.35 -15.36
CA LEU A 31 0.96 -4.12 -14.72
C LEU A 31 -0.36 -4.12 -15.50
N ARG A 32 -0.65 -3.10 -16.31
CA ARG A 32 -1.89 -2.99 -17.10
C ARG A 32 -2.27 -4.27 -17.87
N PRO A 33 -1.35 -4.97 -18.57
CA PRO A 33 -1.67 -6.20 -19.30
C PRO A 33 -2.07 -7.37 -18.40
N HIS A 34 -1.59 -7.38 -17.16
CA HIS A 34 -1.81 -8.45 -16.18
C HIS A 34 -3.04 -8.23 -15.31
N THR A 35 -3.70 -7.08 -15.48
CA THR A 35 -4.94 -6.73 -14.78
C THR A 35 -6.12 -6.83 -15.72
N GLU A 36 -6.70 -8.03 -15.83
CA GLU A 36 -7.85 -8.35 -16.70
C GLU A 36 -9.15 -7.57 -16.42
N ALA A 37 -9.18 -6.67 -15.43
CA ALA A 37 -10.40 -6.10 -14.86
C ALA A 37 -10.54 -4.57 -14.99
N ASP A 38 -9.86 -3.93 -15.95
CA ASP A 38 -9.88 -2.46 -16.11
C ASP A 38 -11.08 -1.90 -16.89
N ALA A 39 -12.06 -2.71 -17.28
CA ALA A 39 -13.32 -2.18 -17.76
C ALA A 39 -14.25 -1.89 -16.56
N PRO A 40 -14.65 -0.62 -16.31
CA PRO A 40 -15.72 -0.31 -15.37
C PRO A 40 -17.02 -0.91 -15.92
N ARG A 41 -17.31 -2.17 -15.58
CA ARG A 41 -18.61 -2.76 -15.91
C ARG A 41 -19.65 -2.09 -15.01
N VAL A 42 -20.54 -1.35 -15.68
CA VAL A 42 -21.73 -0.71 -15.11
C VAL A 42 -22.41 -1.69 -14.15
N GLY A 43 -22.49 -1.34 -12.86
CA GLY A 43 -23.19 -2.16 -11.85
C GLY A 43 -22.55 -2.29 -10.46
N ARG A 44 -21.30 -1.80 -10.26
CA ARG A 44 -20.58 -1.70 -8.96
C ARG A 44 -20.05 -3.03 -8.39
N ARG A 45 -18.70 -3.10 -8.23
CA ARG A 45 -17.97 -3.20 -6.93
C ARG A 45 -16.52 -3.68 -7.12
N TRP A 46 -15.61 -2.85 -7.66
CA TRP A 46 -14.13 -2.98 -7.53
C TRP A 46 -13.46 -1.62 -7.79
N THR A 47 -13.92 -0.56 -7.13
CA THR A 47 -13.65 0.83 -7.56
C THR A 47 -12.38 1.42 -6.94
N LEU A 48 -11.26 0.72 -7.05
CA LEU A 48 -9.94 1.36 -6.91
C LEU A 48 -9.27 1.33 -8.27
N CYS A 49 -8.71 2.48 -8.68
CA CYS A 49 -7.89 2.53 -9.89
C CYS A 49 -6.68 1.58 -9.75
N LEU A 50 -6.01 1.26 -10.85
CA LEU A 50 -4.81 0.43 -10.80
C LEU A 50 -3.78 1.00 -9.82
N ALA A 51 -3.58 2.32 -9.84
CA ALA A 51 -2.65 3.02 -8.95
C ALA A 51 -2.97 2.79 -7.46
N ASP A 52 -4.23 2.95 -7.06
CA ASP A 52 -4.64 2.72 -5.67
C ASP A 52 -4.57 1.25 -5.26
N ARG A 53 -4.81 0.32 -6.19
CA ARG A 53 -4.66 -1.12 -5.93
C ARG A 53 -3.19 -1.50 -5.69
N VAL A 54 -2.26 -0.94 -6.47
CA VAL A 54 -0.82 -1.12 -6.26
C VAL A 54 -0.40 -0.52 -4.93
N LEU A 55 -0.86 0.69 -4.62
CA LEU A 55 -0.58 1.35 -3.35
C LEU A 55 -1.11 0.55 -2.16
N LEU A 56 -2.29 -0.07 -2.29
CA LEU A 56 -2.86 -0.97 -1.29
C LEU A 56 -1.97 -2.17 -1.01
N VAL A 57 -1.45 -2.83 -2.05
CA VAL A 57 -0.54 -3.98 -1.87
C VAL A 57 0.76 -3.53 -1.20
N SER A 58 1.29 -2.37 -1.58
CA SER A 58 2.47 -1.78 -0.94
C SER A 58 2.22 -1.53 0.56
N VAL A 59 1.08 -0.93 0.93
CA VAL A 59 0.70 -0.73 2.34
C VAL A 59 0.63 -2.06 3.07
N TYR A 60 -0.08 -3.05 2.51
CA TYR A 60 -0.20 -4.37 3.11
C TYR A 60 1.16 -5.05 3.35
N ARG A 61 2.10 -4.91 2.40
CA ARG A 61 3.43 -5.53 2.49
C ARG A 61 4.40 -4.77 3.39
N ARG A 62 4.31 -3.44 3.41
CA ARG A 62 5.30 -2.56 4.07
C ARG A 62 4.91 -2.18 5.50
N THR A 63 3.64 -2.32 5.86
CA THR A 63 3.11 -1.96 7.17
C THR A 63 2.58 -3.19 7.90
N ASN A 64 2.54 -3.14 9.24
CA ASN A 64 1.96 -4.22 10.06
C ASN A 64 0.43 -4.12 10.19
N LEU A 65 -0.24 -3.50 9.22
CA LEU A 65 -1.69 -3.34 9.26
C LEU A 65 -2.40 -4.65 8.90
N THR A 66 -3.48 -4.94 9.62
CA THR A 66 -4.38 -6.04 9.29
C THR A 66 -5.14 -5.74 8.00
N MET A 67 -5.62 -6.78 7.32
CA MET A 67 -6.44 -6.59 6.10
C MET A 67 -7.70 -5.75 6.31
N ARG A 68 -8.24 -5.72 7.54
CA ARG A 68 -9.38 -4.85 7.88
C ARG A 68 -8.97 -3.38 7.95
N GLU A 69 -7.85 -3.08 8.58
CA GLU A 69 -7.34 -1.69 8.68
C GLU A 69 -6.96 -1.16 7.29
N VAL A 70 -6.30 -1.98 6.47
CA VAL A 70 -6.01 -1.64 5.07
C VAL A 70 -7.31 -1.30 4.34
N ALA A 71 -8.32 -2.18 4.42
CA ALA A 71 -9.59 -1.93 3.75
C ALA A 71 -10.29 -0.63 4.21
N VAL A 72 -10.23 -0.31 5.51
CA VAL A 72 -10.77 0.94 6.07
C VAL A 72 -10.07 2.16 5.49
N VAL A 73 -8.74 2.16 5.45
CA VAL A 73 -7.92 3.29 4.96
C VAL A 73 -8.16 3.53 3.46
N PHE A 74 -8.41 2.48 2.69
CA PHE A 74 -8.74 2.57 1.27
C PHE A 74 -10.24 2.73 0.98
N GLY A 75 -11.10 2.78 2.01
CA GLY A 75 -12.55 2.97 1.85
C GLY A 75 -13.28 1.82 1.13
N ILE A 76 -12.71 0.61 1.14
CA ILE A 76 -13.26 -0.59 0.49
C ILE A 76 -13.64 -1.68 1.51
N SER A 77 -14.29 -2.76 1.08
CA SER A 77 -14.54 -3.91 1.96
C SER A 77 -13.28 -4.74 2.17
N LYS A 78 -13.17 -5.43 3.31
CA LYS A 78 -12.07 -6.38 3.58
C LYS A 78 -11.96 -7.43 2.46
N SER A 79 -13.07 -8.04 2.08
CA SER A 79 -13.12 -9.00 0.97
C SER A 79 -12.63 -8.41 -0.34
N ALA A 80 -12.72 -7.08 -0.51
CA ALA A 80 -12.22 -6.45 -1.69
C ALA A 80 -10.69 -6.27 -1.66
N ALA A 81 -10.16 -5.85 -0.51
CA ALA A 81 -8.72 -5.80 -0.27
C ALA A 81 -8.07 -7.19 -0.44
N ASP A 82 -8.68 -8.24 0.12
CA ASP A 82 -8.17 -9.62 0.01
C ASP A 82 -8.04 -10.06 -1.46
N ARG A 83 -8.99 -9.71 -2.33
CA ARG A 83 -8.91 -10.05 -3.77
C ARG A 83 -7.83 -9.25 -4.50
N ILE A 84 -7.69 -7.96 -4.18
CA ILE A 84 -6.63 -7.11 -4.75
C ILE A 84 -5.25 -7.68 -4.40
N VAL A 85 -5.05 -8.04 -3.12
CA VAL A 85 -3.80 -8.66 -2.65
C VAL A 85 -3.57 -10.01 -3.31
N GLY A 86 -4.60 -10.84 -3.46
CA GLY A 86 -4.49 -12.12 -4.15
C GLY A 86 -4.11 -11.99 -5.63
N GLN A 87 -4.61 -10.97 -6.33
CA GLN A 87 -4.34 -10.74 -7.74
C GLN A 87 -2.97 -10.07 -7.99
N LEU A 88 -2.67 -9.00 -7.26
CA LEU A 88 -1.47 -8.16 -7.49
C LEU A 88 -0.28 -8.54 -6.60
N GLY A 89 -0.53 -9.17 -5.46
CA GLY A 89 0.51 -9.55 -4.50
C GLY A 89 1.63 -10.44 -5.06
N PRO A 90 1.37 -11.36 -6.01
CA PRO A 90 2.40 -12.13 -6.70
C PRO A 90 3.16 -11.34 -7.80
N LEU A 91 2.53 -10.35 -8.41
CA LEU A 91 3.13 -9.52 -9.47
C LEU A 91 4.05 -8.45 -8.89
N LEU A 92 3.68 -7.95 -7.71
CA LEU A 92 4.43 -7.00 -6.92
C LEU A 92 5.30 -7.75 -5.91
N ASP A 93 6.10 -8.73 -6.35
CA ASP A 93 7.07 -9.42 -5.51
C ASP A 93 8.18 -8.45 -5.11
N LEU A 94 7.80 -7.48 -4.28
CA LEU A 94 8.64 -6.47 -3.68
C LEU A 94 9.53 -7.26 -2.72
N PRO A 95 10.84 -7.38 -2.99
CA PRO A 95 11.73 -8.08 -2.08
C PRO A 95 11.55 -7.48 -0.69
N PRO A 96 11.58 -8.31 0.38
CA PRO A 96 11.43 -7.81 1.74
C PRO A 96 12.42 -6.67 1.93
N VAL A 97 11.92 -5.53 2.45
CA VAL A 97 12.75 -4.38 2.74
C VAL A 97 13.90 -4.89 3.59
N ARG A 98 15.14 -4.77 3.10
CA ARG A 98 16.30 -4.84 4.00
C ARG A 98 16.02 -3.76 5.02
N HIS A 99 15.61 -4.12 6.23
CA HIS A 99 15.33 -3.17 7.28
C HIS A 99 16.51 -2.20 7.34
N ARG A 100 16.35 -0.99 6.80
CA ARG A 100 17.12 0.12 7.32
C ARG A 100 16.53 0.24 8.71
N ARG A 101 17.25 -0.28 9.70
CA ARG A 101 16.92 -0.05 11.10
C ARG A 101 16.83 1.46 11.23
N SER A 102 15.62 2.01 11.16
CA SER A 102 15.34 3.32 11.71
C SER A 102 15.62 3.13 13.18
N ARG A 103 16.84 3.47 13.58
CA ARG A 103 17.31 3.39 14.96
C ARG A 103 16.65 4.52 15.73
N LEU A 104 15.32 4.47 15.83
CA LEU A 104 14.59 5.11 16.91
C LEU A 104 14.67 4.15 18.10
N THR A 105 15.90 3.91 18.57
CA THR A 105 16.07 3.53 19.96
C THR A 105 15.73 4.77 20.75
N LEU A 106 14.51 4.85 21.28
CA LEU A 106 14.29 5.70 22.44
C LEU A 106 15.27 5.19 23.49
N ARG A 107 16.34 5.95 23.67
CA ARG A 107 17.29 5.77 24.75
C ARG A 107 16.56 6.17 26.02
N LEU A 108 15.75 5.26 26.55
CA LEU A 108 15.34 5.30 27.96
C LEU A 108 16.57 4.89 28.77
N ASP A 109 17.52 5.81 28.83
CA ASP A 109 18.66 5.73 29.73
C ASP A 109 18.84 7.13 30.32
N ARG A 110 17.91 7.46 31.21
CA ARG A 110 18.14 8.42 32.29
C ARG A 110 17.04 8.26 33.32
N MET A 111 17.45 7.76 34.49
CA MET A 111 17.03 8.15 35.84
C MET A 111 17.11 6.93 36.77
N THR A 112 18.31 6.37 36.90
CA THR A 112 18.80 6.09 38.25
C THR A 112 19.33 7.40 38.83
N ASP A 113 19.07 7.58 40.13
CA ASP A 113 19.42 8.69 41.02
C ASP A 113 18.58 9.97 40.91
N GLU A 114 17.62 10.13 41.84
CA GLU A 114 17.89 10.94 43.02
C GLU A 114 16.98 10.56 44.21
N ALA A 115 17.63 10.41 45.37
CA ALA A 115 17.16 10.46 46.77
C ALA A 115 16.25 9.36 47.33
#